data_AF-A0A6C0C9Y7-F1
#
_entry.id   AF-A0A6C0C9Y7-F1
#
_cell.length_a   1.000
_cell.length_b   1.000
_cell.length_c   1.000
_cell.angle_alpha   90.00
_cell.angle_beta   90.00
_cell.angle_gamma   90.00
#
_symmetry.space_group_name_H-M   'P 1'
#
loop_
_entity.id
_entity.type
_entity.pdbx_description
1 polymer ?
#
loop_
_entity_poly.entity_id
_entity_poly.type
_entity_poly.pdbx_seq_one_letter_code
_entity_poly.pdbx_strand_id
1 'polypeptide(L)'
;MYCYDIFSKICTYLDNKEKIYLTMISITTNKFKYKLTYTDIVFNVSHLPYYDNFEMISTDNVEIAFPKNIKKIVLTSSNCGEECFSLKKLYAMVLNTGIPQIKIPLTVTHLYLCPQSVLNVDLLIPTSLSHLVYCNFCNCYIQHYIASSTITHLELGDNFNWHINGDIPKSVTHLKLGNNFNNDIKNQIPNSVTHLKFGEDFNQYIDDCIPDSVAHLKFGEYFNKPIDSIPESVTHLTLSRCFNIYRKPLPTTIKHLQIGHHKKILKSIQIVTDADLAQIGDSRISHIRKLLANDATLLYVFPNDMDEVD
;
A
#
# COMPACT_ATOMS: atom_id res chain seq x y z
N MET A 1 10.18 -15.59 -40.84
CA MET A 1 9.21 -14.49 -40.59
C MET A 1 8.75 -14.63 -39.15
N TYR A 2 9.32 -13.87 -38.21
CA TYR A 2 8.83 -13.92 -36.82
C TYR A 2 7.45 -13.27 -36.76
N CYS A 3 6.43 -14.04 -36.38
CA CYS A 3 5.07 -13.54 -36.19
C CYS A 3 5.05 -12.63 -34.96
N TYR A 4 4.66 -11.36 -35.14
CA TYR A 4 4.55 -10.40 -34.03
C TYR A 4 3.58 -10.89 -32.95
N ASP A 5 2.51 -11.58 -33.33
CA ASP A 5 1.49 -12.04 -32.38
C ASP A 5 2.01 -13.10 -31.41
N ILE A 6 2.86 -14.01 -31.89
CA ILE A 6 3.53 -14.98 -31.02
C ILE A 6 4.54 -14.27 -30.14
N PHE A 7 5.30 -13.33 -30.71
CA PHE A 7 6.31 -12.56 -29.98
C PHE A 7 5.69 -11.74 -28.85
N SER A 8 4.61 -11.02 -29.12
CA SER A 8 3.91 -10.18 -28.14
C SER A 8 3.30 -11.02 -27.02
N LYS A 9 2.81 -12.23 -27.32
CA LYS A 9 2.30 -13.17 -26.32
C LYS A 9 3.39 -13.75 -25.42
N ILE A 10 4.61 -13.93 -25.92
CA ILE A 10 5.76 -14.28 -25.06
C ILE A 10 6.07 -13.09 -24.14
N CYS A 11 6.09 -11.87 -24.68
CA CYS A 11 6.37 -10.66 -23.91
C CYS A 11 5.39 -10.38 -22.77
N THR A 12 4.19 -10.98 -22.72
CA THR A 12 3.28 -10.81 -21.57
C THR A 12 3.78 -11.50 -20.30
N TYR A 13 4.75 -12.42 -20.41
CA TYR A 13 5.36 -13.13 -19.29
C TYR A 13 6.74 -12.57 -18.90
N LEU A 14 7.18 -11.51 -19.57
CA LEU A 14 8.50 -10.92 -19.41
C LEU A 14 8.39 -9.54 -18.77
N ASP A 15 9.40 -9.16 -17.99
CA ASP A 15 9.54 -7.79 -17.53
C ASP A 15 9.99 -6.85 -18.68
N ASN A 16 9.93 -5.53 -18.46
CA ASN A 16 10.34 -4.56 -19.46
C ASN A 16 11.80 -4.71 -19.94
N LYS A 17 12.72 -5.12 -19.07
CA LYS A 17 14.14 -5.30 -19.40
C LYS A 17 14.32 -6.52 -20.30
N GLU A 18 13.69 -7.62 -19.97
CA GLU A 18 13.64 -8.87 -20.74
C GLU A 18 12.99 -8.67 -22.11
N LYS A 19 11.89 -7.91 -22.18
CA LYS A 19 11.27 -7.49 -23.46
C LYS A 19 12.29 -6.78 -24.34
N ILE A 20 13.02 -5.80 -23.80
CA ILE A 20 14.03 -5.05 -24.55
C ILE A 20 15.13 -5.99 -25.05
N TYR A 21 15.70 -6.84 -24.19
CA TYR A 21 16.71 -7.81 -24.60
C TYR A 21 16.23 -8.77 -25.67
N LEU A 22 15.00 -9.28 -25.55
CA LEU A 22 14.41 -10.16 -26.56
C LEU A 22 14.29 -9.45 -27.92
N THR A 23 13.95 -8.16 -27.94
CA THR A 23 13.89 -7.40 -29.19
C THR A 23 15.28 -7.21 -29.82
N MET A 24 16.35 -7.15 -29.03
CA MET A 24 17.72 -6.90 -29.52
C MET A 24 18.37 -8.07 -30.26
N ILE A 25 17.77 -9.27 -30.24
CA ILE A 25 18.35 -10.50 -30.83
C ILE A 25 18.56 -10.40 -32.35
N SER A 26 17.74 -9.63 -33.07
CA SER A 26 17.86 -9.47 -34.52
C SER A 26 17.33 -8.12 -35.00
N ILE A 27 17.73 -7.71 -36.21
CA ILE A 27 17.18 -6.50 -36.86
C ILE A 27 15.65 -6.59 -37.00
N THR A 28 15.10 -7.78 -37.24
CA THR A 28 13.66 -7.99 -37.39
C THR A 28 12.93 -7.77 -36.08
N THR A 29 13.38 -8.42 -35.01
CA THR A 29 12.77 -8.31 -33.67
C THR A 29 13.00 -6.93 -33.04
N ASN A 30 14.06 -6.22 -33.43
CA ASN A 30 14.35 -4.87 -32.94
C ASN A 30 13.28 -3.87 -33.38
N LYS A 31 12.53 -4.15 -34.45
CA LYS A 31 11.37 -3.34 -34.85
C LYS A 31 10.16 -3.52 -33.92
N PHE A 32 10.12 -4.61 -33.13
CA PHE A 32 8.97 -4.90 -32.28
C PHE A 32 8.91 -4.04 -31.01
N LYS A 33 10.03 -3.46 -30.56
CA LYS A 33 10.04 -2.53 -29.40
C LYS A 33 9.09 -1.33 -29.57
N TYR A 34 8.84 -0.92 -30.82
CA TYR A 34 7.90 0.17 -31.15
C TYR A 34 6.43 -0.25 -31.10
N LYS A 35 6.15 -1.55 -30.93
CA LYS A 35 4.79 -2.10 -30.86
C LYS A 35 4.48 -2.71 -29.49
N LEU A 36 5.50 -3.09 -28.73
CA LEU A 36 5.35 -3.66 -27.39
C LEU A 36 4.86 -2.61 -26.40
N THR A 37 4.12 -3.08 -25.39
CA THR A 37 3.70 -2.30 -24.23
C THR A 37 4.61 -2.58 -23.03
N TYR A 38 5.02 -1.52 -22.35
CA TYR A 38 5.94 -1.57 -21.22
C TYR A 38 5.21 -1.22 -19.92
N THR A 39 5.19 -2.15 -18.96
CA THR A 39 4.28 -2.13 -17.79
C THR A 39 4.99 -2.00 -16.45
N ASP A 40 6.28 -2.30 -16.39
CA ASP A 40 7.10 -2.19 -15.18
C ASP A 40 7.80 -0.83 -15.06
N ILE A 41 8.32 -0.54 -13.86
CA ILE A 41 9.03 0.71 -13.59
C ILE A 41 10.33 0.78 -14.37
N VAL A 42 10.49 1.86 -15.16
CA VAL A 42 11.76 2.20 -15.80
C VAL A 42 12.05 3.67 -15.58
N PHE A 43 13.32 3.99 -15.29
CA PHE A 43 13.80 5.35 -15.14
C PHE A 43 14.33 5.88 -16.47
N ASN A 44 14.23 7.20 -16.67
CA ASN A 44 14.88 7.92 -17.78
C ASN A 44 14.54 7.35 -19.18
N VAL A 45 13.26 7.19 -19.48
CA VAL A 45 12.78 6.66 -20.77
C VAL A 45 12.19 7.73 -21.71
N SER A 46 12.15 8.99 -21.29
CA SER A 46 11.54 10.10 -22.05
C SER A 46 12.20 10.38 -23.39
N HIS A 47 13.49 10.03 -23.53
CA HIS A 47 14.24 10.21 -24.78
C HIS A 47 14.00 9.07 -25.80
N LEU A 48 13.31 7.99 -25.41
CA LEU A 48 13.13 6.83 -26.28
C LEU A 48 12.06 7.11 -27.36
N PRO A 49 12.28 6.71 -28.62
CA PRO A 49 11.33 6.96 -29.71
C PRO A 49 10.02 6.15 -29.60
N TYR A 50 9.94 5.22 -28.65
CA TYR A 50 8.75 4.43 -28.31
C TYR A 50 8.23 4.74 -26.89
N TYR A 51 8.57 5.91 -26.36
CA TYR A 51 8.18 6.36 -25.02
C TYR A 51 6.66 6.32 -24.77
N ASP A 52 5.84 6.57 -25.79
CA ASP A 52 4.36 6.49 -25.70
C ASP A 52 3.82 5.07 -25.39
N ASN A 53 4.66 4.04 -25.49
CA ASN A 53 4.28 2.66 -25.20
C ASN A 53 4.45 2.27 -23.72
N PHE A 54 4.94 3.18 -22.88
CA PHE A 54 5.08 2.95 -21.44
C PHE A 54 3.76 3.27 -20.71
N GLU A 55 3.22 2.27 -20.02
CA GLU A 55 2.07 2.43 -19.12
C GLU A 55 2.49 2.81 -17.70
N MET A 56 3.78 2.71 -17.39
CA MET A 56 4.36 3.07 -16.09
C MET A 56 5.68 3.80 -16.27
N ILE A 57 5.87 4.90 -15.54
CA ILE A 57 7.14 5.62 -15.47
C ILE A 57 7.50 5.96 -14.03
N SER A 58 8.80 6.11 -13.77
CA SER A 58 9.31 6.78 -12.57
C SER A 58 10.09 8.01 -12.95
N THR A 59 9.82 9.14 -12.29
CA THR A 59 10.50 10.40 -12.54
C THR A 59 10.54 11.27 -11.28
N ASP A 60 11.59 12.07 -11.17
CA ASP A 60 11.72 13.18 -10.24
C ASP A 60 11.39 14.54 -10.88
N ASN A 61 11.17 14.56 -12.20
CA ASN A 61 10.83 15.74 -12.96
C ASN A 61 9.39 15.64 -13.48
N VAL A 62 8.51 16.42 -12.87
CA VAL A 62 7.08 16.48 -13.21
C VAL A 62 6.77 17.29 -14.46
N GLU A 63 7.72 18.08 -14.97
CA GLU A 63 7.56 18.93 -16.16
C GLU A 63 7.74 18.17 -17.48
N ILE A 64 8.03 16.87 -17.42
CA ILE A 64 8.15 16.05 -18.62
C ILE A 64 6.79 15.83 -19.29
N ALA A 65 6.79 15.65 -20.61
CA ALA A 65 5.62 15.13 -21.30
C ALA A 65 5.35 13.70 -20.82
N PHE A 66 4.11 13.39 -20.44
CA PHE A 66 3.71 12.05 -20.07
C PHE A 66 3.45 11.16 -21.30
N PRO A 67 3.73 9.84 -21.25
CA PRO A 67 3.38 8.91 -22.32
C PRO A 67 1.88 8.91 -22.60
N LYS A 68 1.48 8.75 -23.87
CA LYS A 68 0.05 8.68 -24.24
C LYS A 68 -0.75 7.59 -23.51
N ASN A 69 -0.13 6.43 -23.27
CA ASN A 69 -0.79 5.28 -22.65
C ASN A 69 -0.50 5.13 -21.15
N ILE A 70 -0.03 6.19 -20.50
CA ILE A 70 0.38 6.13 -19.09
C ILE A 70 -0.80 5.76 -18.18
N LYS A 71 -0.60 4.80 -17.29
CA LYS A 71 -1.58 4.36 -16.28
C LYS A 71 -1.07 4.55 -14.85
N LYS A 72 0.24 4.46 -14.66
CA LYS A 72 0.89 4.56 -13.35
C LYS A 72 2.05 5.54 -13.38
N ILE A 73 2.09 6.48 -12.44
CA ILE A 73 3.20 7.43 -12.31
C ILE A 73 3.83 7.24 -10.93
N VAL A 74 5.15 7.14 -10.90
CA VAL A 74 5.94 7.13 -9.66
C VAL A 74 6.74 8.42 -9.60
N LEU A 75 6.31 9.34 -8.74
CA LEU A 75 7.02 10.60 -8.50
C LEU A 75 7.99 10.41 -7.33
N THR A 76 9.27 10.37 -7.64
CA THR A 76 10.36 10.15 -6.68
C THR A 76 11.09 11.47 -6.39
N SER A 77 11.82 11.54 -5.28
CA SER A 77 12.77 12.63 -5.03
C SER A 77 14.06 12.05 -4.46
N SER A 78 15.20 12.60 -4.84
CA SER A 78 16.49 12.29 -4.21
C SER A 78 16.57 12.79 -2.77
N ASN A 79 15.76 13.80 -2.41
CA ASN A 79 15.80 14.49 -1.12
C ASN A 79 14.74 13.94 -0.14
N CYS A 80 14.06 12.85 -0.54
CA CYS A 80 12.99 12.19 0.20
C CYS A 80 13.62 11.59 1.50
N GLY A 81 13.70 12.37 2.59
CA GLY A 81 14.31 11.98 3.87
C GLY A 81 15.00 13.11 4.67
N GLU A 82 15.41 14.20 4.01
CA GLU A 82 15.83 15.42 4.71
C GLU A 82 14.59 16.10 5.30
N GLU A 83 14.72 16.72 6.48
CA GLU A 83 13.62 17.32 7.27
C GLU A 83 12.52 17.84 6.35
N CYS A 84 11.42 17.08 6.26
CA CYS A 84 10.29 17.41 5.42
C CYS A 84 9.64 18.64 6.08
N PHE A 85 10.22 19.82 5.82
CA PHE A 85 9.82 21.08 6.41
C PHE A 85 8.32 21.18 6.27
N SER A 86 7.62 21.42 7.38
CA SER A 86 6.17 21.54 7.43
C SER A 86 5.71 22.31 6.19
N LEU A 87 5.00 21.65 5.28
CA LEU A 87 4.56 22.21 3.99
C LEU A 87 3.92 23.59 4.17
N LYS A 88 3.36 23.91 5.35
CA LYS A 88 2.90 25.26 5.73
C LYS A 88 3.95 26.36 5.53
N LYS A 89 5.22 26.14 5.88
CA LYS A 89 6.29 27.15 5.76
C LYS A 89 6.71 27.33 4.30
N LEU A 90 6.63 26.26 3.49
CA LEU A 90 7.00 26.27 2.08
C LEU A 90 5.86 26.82 1.21
N TYR A 91 4.61 26.41 1.44
CA TYR A 91 3.41 27.02 0.85
C TYR A 91 3.35 28.53 1.16
N ALA A 92 3.70 28.96 2.38
CA ALA A 92 3.75 30.38 2.73
C ALA A 92 4.84 31.19 1.97
N MET A 93 5.94 30.55 1.56
CA MET A 93 6.99 31.19 0.75
C MET A 93 6.62 31.23 -0.74
N VAL A 94 5.88 30.23 -1.22
CA VAL A 94 5.53 30.06 -2.63
C VAL A 94 4.29 30.89 -3.03
N LEU A 95 3.38 31.22 -2.10
CA LEU A 95 2.17 32.02 -2.35
C LEU A 95 2.39 33.42 -2.97
N ASN A 96 3.63 33.93 -2.99
CA ASN A 96 3.96 35.21 -3.64
C ASN A 96 4.26 35.07 -5.16
N THR A 97 4.28 33.85 -5.71
CA THR A 97 4.48 33.57 -7.13
C THR A 97 3.47 32.53 -7.60
N GLY A 98 2.87 32.71 -8.79
CA GLY A 98 1.93 31.73 -9.33
C GLY A 98 2.58 30.36 -9.48
N ILE A 99 2.02 29.35 -8.82
CA ILE A 99 2.51 27.96 -8.85
C ILE A 99 2.14 27.34 -10.21
N PRO A 100 3.09 26.79 -10.98
CA PRO A 100 2.78 26.03 -12.17
C PRO A 100 1.83 24.87 -11.88
N GLN A 101 0.74 24.79 -12.64
CA GLN A 101 -0.19 23.67 -12.58
C GLN A 101 0.22 22.58 -13.55
N ILE A 102 0.37 21.35 -13.05
CA ILE A 102 0.71 20.19 -13.86
C ILE A 102 -0.49 19.26 -13.91
N LYS A 103 -1.02 19.06 -15.12
CA LYS A 103 -2.15 18.18 -15.35
C LYS A 103 -1.67 16.74 -15.52
N ILE A 104 -2.06 15.89 -14.59
CA ILE A 104 -1.88 14.45 -14.73
C ILE A 104 -2.92 13.90 -15.74
N PRO A 105 -2.53 13.04 -16.69
CA PRO A 105 -3.45 12.51 -17.70
C PRO A 105 -4.63 11.71 -17.12
N LEU A 106 -5.80 11.78 -17.75
CA LEU A 106 -7.01 11.02 -17.38
C LEU A 106 -6.86 9.49 -17.56
N THR A 107 -5.77 9.02 -18.16
CA THR A 107 -5.45 7.60 -18.26
C THR A 107 -4.80 7.06 -16.98
N VAL A 108 -4.31 7.95 -16.11
CA VAL A 108 -3.63 7.58 -14.87
C VAL A 108 -4.64 7.12 -13.83
N THR A 109 -4.43 5.92 -13.32
CA THR A 109 -5.26 5.28 -12.28
C THR A 109 -4.51 5.07 -10.98
N HIS A 110 -3.17 5.01 -11.03
CA HIS A 110 -2.30 4.87 -9.87
C HIS A 110 -1.23 5.95 -9.85
N LEU A 111 -1.05 6.58 -8.69
CA LEU A 111 -0.03 7.58 -8.44
C LEU A 111 0.73 7.24 -7.17
N TYR A 112 2.04 7.07 -7.28
CA TYR A 112 2.94 7.12 -6.15
C TYR A 112 3.53 8.52 -6.06
N LEU A 113 3.41 9.15 -4.90
CA LEU A 113 3.73 10.56 -4.68
C LEU A 113 4.76 10.72 -3.56
N CYS A 114 5.96 11.20 -3.90
CA CYS A 114 6.83 11.87 -2.93
C CYS A 114 6.45 13.37 -2.86
N PRO A 115 5.84 13.88 -1.76
CA PRO A 115 5.59 15.30 -1.54
C PRO A 115 6.72 16.24 -1.97
N GLN A 116 7.97 15.84 -1.72
CA GLN A 116 9.14 16.64 -2.06
C GLN A 116 9.35 16.83 -3.58
N SER A 117 8.83 15.91 -4.41
CA SER A 117 8.91 16.02 -5.87
C SER A 117 7.97 17.07 -6.46
N VAL A 118 7.03 17.59 -5.65
CA VAL A 118 5.97 18.51 -6.10
C VAL A 118 5.90 19.79 -5.28
N LEU A 119 6.98 20.17 -4.60
CA LEU A 119 6.99 21.34 -3.70
C LEU A 119 6.69 22.67 -4.42
N ASN A 120 7.06 22.75 -5.69
CA ASN A 120 6.96 23.98 -6.50
C ASN A 120 5.88 23.88 -7.57
N VAL A 121 5.04 22.85 -7.56
CA VAL A 121 3.98 22.65 -8.57
C VAL A 121 2.68 22.25 -7.89
N ASP A 122 1.57 22.56 -8.53
CA ASP A 122 0.26 22.11 -8.12
C ASP A 122 -0.19 20.97 -9.05
N LEU A 123 -0.30 19.76 -8.52
CA LEU A 123 -0.74 18.61 -9.31
C LEU A 123 -2.26 18.59 -9.42
N LEU A 124 -2.77 18.73 -10.64
CA LEU A 124 -4.18 18.52 -10.93
C LEU A 124 -4.46 17.01 -11.03
N ILE A 125 -4.92 16.44 -9.93
CA ILE A 125 -5.27 15.03 -9.80
C ILE A 125 -6.46 14.70 -10.72
N PRO A 126 -6.36 13.68 -11.59
CA PRO A 126 -7.42 13.35 -12.53
C PRO A 126 -8.52 12.55 -11.84
N THR A 127 -9.75 12.62 -12.36
CA THR A 127 -10.90 11.87 -11.81
C THR A 127 -10.79 10.35 -12.03
N SER A 128 -9.87 9.91 -12.88
CA SER A 128 -9.53 8.50 -13.09
C SER A 128 -8.66 7.91 -11.97
N LEU A 129 -8.05 8.75 -11.13
CA LEU A 129 -7.15 8.29 -10.09
C LEU A 129 -7.95 7.57 -9.00
N SER A 130 -7.61 6.29 -8.80
CA SER A 130 -8.25 5.42 -7.82
C SER A 130 -7.28 4.97 -6.72
N HIS A 131 -5.99 4.89 -7.03
CA HIS A 131 -4.94 4.45 -6.11
C HIS A 131 -3.93 5.58 -5.90
N LEU A 132 -3.77 6.01 -4.65
CA LEU A 132 -2.78 6.99 -4.22
C LEU A 132 -1.88 6.38 -3.15
N VAL A 133 -0.58 6.36 -3.42
CA VAL A 133 0.44 5.85 -2.52
C VAL A 133 1.42 6.97 -2.19
N TYR A 134 1.68 7.20 -0.92
CA TYR A 134 2.70 8.15 -0.49
C TYR A 134 4.06 7.47 -0.31
N CYS A 135 5.13 8.22 -0.59
CA CYS A 135 6.50 7.81 -0.33
C CYS A 135 6.73 7.35 1.11
N ASN A 136 7.51 6.28 1.26
CA ASN A 136 7.81 5.73 2.58
C ASN A 136 8.65 6.67 3.45
N PHE A 137 9.42 7.58 2.86
CA PHE A 137 10.39 8.39 3.60
C PHE A 137 9.82 9.72 4.10
N CYS A 138 8.67 10.15 3.59
CA CYS A 138 8.17 11.49 3.87
C CYS A 138 7.22 11.49 5.06
N ASN A 139 7.51 12.32 6.05
CA ASN A 139 6.58 12.64 7.13
C ASN A 139 5.89 13.98 6.87
N CYS A 140 5.31 14.12 5.67
CA CYS A 140 4.64 15.34 5.23
C CYS A 140 3.18 15.01 4.94
N TYR A 141 2.26 15.77 5.50
CA TYR A 141 0.84 15.59 5.24
C TYR A 141 0.37 16.47 4.09
N ILE A 142 -0.11 15.85 3.00
CA ILE A 142 -0.73 16.60 1.90
C ILE A 142 -2.22 16.33 1.83
N GLN A 143 -2.97 16.97 2.71
CA GLN A 143 -4.44 16.98 2.72
C GLN A 143 -5.02 17.31 1.33
N HIS A 144 -4.40 18.25 0.60
CA HIS A 144 -4.91 18.74 -0.69
C HIS A 144 -5.09 17.63 -1.74
N TYR A 145 -4.13 16.71 -1.86
CA TYR A 145 -4.19 15.63 -2.87
C TYR A 145 -5.02 14.43 -2.41
N ILE A 146 -5.21 14.29 -1.09
CA ILE A 146 -6.02 13.24 -0.51
C ILE A 146 -7.51 13.55 -0.70
N ALA A 147 -7.93 14.83 -0.64
CA ALA A 147 -9.34 15.23 -0.64
C ALA A 147 -10.16 14.88 -1.91
N SER A 148 -9.56 14.22 -2.91
CA SER A 148 -10.28 13.77 -4.11
C SER A 148 -11.27 12.64 -3.80
N SER A 149 -12.53 12.81 -4.23
CA SER A 149 -13.61 11.82 -4.03
C SER A 149 -13.51 10.57 -4.91
N THR A 150 -12.47 10.44 -5.74
CA THR A 150 -12.28 9.28 -6.63
C THR A 150 -11.32 8.24 -6.07
N ILE A 151 -10.54 8.61 -5.04
CA ILE A 151 -9.54 7.73 -4.45
C ILE A 151 -10.26 6.64 -3.65
N THR A 152 -9.99 5.38 -4.00
CA THR A 152 -10.54 4.20 -3.35
C THR A 152 -9.49 3.43 -2.55
N HIS A 153 -8.22 3.54 -2.95
CA HIS A 153 -7.08 2.92 -2.29
C HIS A 153 -6.09 4.02 -1.88
N LEU A 154 -5.89 4.16 -0.58
CA LEU A 154 -4.97 5.14 0.01
C LEU A 154 -3.92 4.41 0.85
N GLU A 155 -2.66 4.55 0.47
CA GLU A 155 -1.54 4.06 1.26
C GLU A 155 -0.69 5.23 1.73
N LEU A 156 -0.64 5.43 3.04
CA LEU A 156 0.25 6.39 3.67
C LEU A 156 1.64 5.77 3.80
N GLY A 157 2.68 6.57 3.56
CA GLY A 157 4.06 6.11 3.57
C GLY A 157 4.56 5.72 4.96
N ASP A 158 5.57 4.87 5.03
CA ASP A 158 6.07 4.30 6.28
C ASP A 158 6.40 5.34 7.37
N ASN A 159 7.07 6.45 7.03
CA ASN A 159 7.41 7.52 7.98
C ASN A 159 6.25 8.47 8.34
N PHE A 160 5.06 8.28 7.78
CA PHE A 160 3.91 9.14 8.03
C PHE A 160 3.46 9.02 9.50
N ASN A 161 3.45 10.15 10.22
CA ASN A 161 2.98 10.21 11.61
C ASN A 161 2.27 11.55 11.93
N TRP A 162 1.55 12.13 10.97
CA TRP A 162 0.74 13.33 11.21
C TRP A 162 -0.70 12.98 11.58
N HIS A 163 -1.38 13.87 12.30
CA HIS A 163 -2.81 13.74 12.59
C HIS A 163 -3.65 13.79 11.31
N ILE A 164 -4.61 12.86 11.20
CA ILE A 164 -5.47 12.67 10.01
C ILE A 164 -6.70 13.59 10.02
N ASN A 165 -7.12 14.12 11.17
CA ASN A 165 -8.17 15.14 11.36
C ASN A 165 -9.42 15.07 10.43
N GLY A 166 -9.90 13.87 10.10
CA GLY A 166 -11.10 13.64 9.28
C GLY A 166 -10.89 13.83 7.77
N ASP A 167 -9.65 13.87 7.30
CA ASP A 167 -9.33 14.21 5.91
C ASP A 167 -9.33 13.02 4.96
N ILE A 168 -9.46 11.79 5.46
CA ILE A 168 -9.59 10.61 4.59
C ILE A 168 -10.94 10.70 3.87
N PRO A 169 -10.97 10.68 2.52
CA PRO A 169 -12.20 10.80 1.77
C PRO A 169 -13.13 9.63 2.03
N LYS A 170 -14.44 9.92 1.99
CA LYS A 170 -15.50 8.90 2.10
C LYS A 170 -15.57 7.93 0.92
N SER A 171 -14.74 8.10 -0.10
CA SER A 171 -14.59 7.16 -1.21
C SER A 171 -13.56 6.07 -0.93
N VAL A 172 -12.70 6.25 0.08
CA VAL A 172 -11.62 5.29 0.41
C VAL A 172 -12.24 4.01 0.96
N THR A 173 -11.90 2.90 0.32
CA THR A 173 -12.31 1.54 0.69
C THR A 173 -11.14 0.71 1.22
N HIS A 174 -9.92 1.01 0.77
CA HIS A 174 -8.69 0.37 1.22
C HIS A 174 -7.76 1.43 1.80
N LEU A 175 -7.43 1.28 3.07
CA LEU A 175 -6.61 2.21 3.81
C LEU A 175 -5.44 1.47 4.47
N LYS A 176 -4.23 1.90 4.15
CA LYS A 176 -3.01 1.52 4.86
C LYS A 176 -2.43 2.74 5.54
N LEU A 177 -2.30 2.67 6.87
CA LEU A 177 -1.60 3.68 7.66
C LEU A 177 -0.08 3.45 7.58
N GLY A 178 0.69 4.52 7.72
CA GLY A 178 2.15 4.48 7.71
C GLY A 178 2.71 3.69 8.87
N ASN A 179 3.84 3.03 8.71
CA ASN A 179 4.46 2.20 9.75
C ASN A 179 4.70 2.94 11.06
N ASN A 180 5.17 4.19 11.00
CA ASN A 180 5.46 5.02 12.17
C ASN A 180 4.22 5.76 12.69
N PHE A 181 3.05 5.58 12.06
CA PHE A 181 1.84 6.28 12.46
C PHE A 181 1.36 5.78 13.82
N ASN A 182 1.30 6.68 14.80
CA ASN A 182 0.88 6.34 16.17
C ASN A 182 0.01 7.45 16.80
N ASN A 183 -0.78 8.16 15.99
CA ASN A 183 -1.74 9.14 16.49
C ASN A 183 -3.10 8.51 16.77
N ASP A 184 -3.91 9.18 17.60
CA ASP A 184 -5.30 8.80 17.85
C ASP A 184 -6.09 8.77 16.52
N ILE A 185 -6.91 7.73 16.36
CA ILE A 185 -7.75 7.48 15.18
C ILE A 185 -9.25 7.53 15.48
N LYS A 186 -9.65 7.98 16.67
CA LYS A 186 -11.06 8.11 17.02
C LYS A 186 -11.80 8.99 16.01
N ASN A 187 -12.83 8.43 15.38
CA ASN A 187 -13.63 9.06 14.32
C ASN A 187 -12.83 9.49 13.07
N GLN A 188 -11.62 8.96 12.85
CA GLN A 188 -10.76 9.35 11.72
C GLN A 188 -10.94 8.45 10.49
N ILE A 189 -11.40 7.21 10.70
CA ILE A 189 -11.56 6.21 9.63
C ILE A 189 -12.99 6.29 9.09
N PRO A 190 -13.21 6.56 7.79
CA PRO A 190 -14.55 6.62 7.22
C PRO A 190 -15.26 5.26 7.18
N ASN A 191 -16.59 5.26 7.30
CA ASN A 191 -17.45 4.06 7.18
C ASN A 191 -17.49 3.44 5.76
N SER A 192 -16.74 3.97 4.80
CA SER A 192 -16.53 3.36 3.48
C SER A 192 -15.39 2.34 3.48
N VAL A 193 -14.52 2.37 4.50
CA VAL A 193 -13.32 1.52 4.57
C VAL A 193 -13.73 0.08 4.82
N THR A 194 -13.32 -0.81 3.91
CA THR A 194 -13.53 -2.27 3.99
C THR A 194 -12.24 -3.02 4.27
N HIS A 195 -11.09 -2.43 3.95
CA HIS A 195 -9.77 -2.98 4.22
C HIS A 195 -8.95 -1.95 5.00
N LEU A 196 -8.62 -2.29 6.25
CA LEU A 196 -7.83 -1.44 7.14
C LEU A 196 -6.56 -2.16 7.57
N LYS A 197 -5.41 -1.53 7.29
CA LYS A 197 -4.11 -1.99 7.74
C LYS A 197 -3.45 -0.91 8.60
N PHE A 198 -3.20 -1.25 9.86
CA PHE A 198 -2.39 -0.44 10.76
C PHE A 198 -0.89 -0.54 10.44
N GLY A 199 -0.17 0.53 10.74
CA GLY A 199 1.29 0.57 10.72
C GLY A 199 1.92 -0.23 11.85
N GLU A 200 3.21 -0.53 11.74
CA GLU A 200 3.94 -1.35 12.71
C GLU A 200 3.96 -0.76 14.12
N ASP A 201 4.17 0.56 14.26
CA ASP A 201 4.31 1.29 15.53
C ASP A 201 2.97 1.71 16.14
N PHE A 202 1.85 1.51 15.44
CA PHE A 202 0.56 1.94 15.93
C PHE A 202 0.20 1.23 17.25
N ASN A 203 0.01 2.01 18.30
CA ASN A 203 -0.21 1.52 19.66
C ASN A 203 -1.14 2.42 20.49
N GLN A 204 -2.21 2.92 19.87
CA GLN A 204 -3.26 3.71 20.53
C GLN A 204 -4.46 2.83 20.90
N TYR A 205 -5.33 3.32 21.77
CA TYR A 205 -6.62 2.66 22.04
C TYR A 205 -7.49 2.69 20.77
N ILE A 206 -8.22 1.61 20.53
CA ILE A 206 -9.01 1.42 19.30
C ILE A 206 -10.50 1.21 19.57
N ASP A 207 -10.93 1.39 20.82
CA ASP A 207 -12.33 1.20 21.20
C ASP A 207 -13.21 2.15 20.38
N ASP A 208 -14.21 1.58 19.71
CA ASP A 208 -15.12 2.26 18.79
C ASP A 208 -14.44 3.03 17.63
N CYS A 209 -13.18 2.70 17.30
CA CYS A 209 -12.43 3.39 16.23
C CYS A 209 -12.49 2.67 14.88
N ILE A 210 -12.82 1.38 14.86
CA ILE A 210 -12.88 0.56 13.65
C ILE A 210 -14.33 0.54 13.15
N PRO A 211 -14.62 1.06 11.93
CA PRO A 211 -15.98 1.05 11.40
C PRO A 211 -16.54 -0.35 11.15
N ASP A 212 -17.85 -0.51 11.31
CA ASP A 212 -18.58 -1.76 11.02
C ASP A 212 -18.55 -2.16 9.54
N SER A 213 -18.01 -1.33 8.64
CA SER A 213 -17.78 -1.69 7.23
C SER A 213 -16.52 -2.52 7.00
N VAL A 214 -15.61 -2.61 7.98
CA VAL A 214 -14.30 -3.25 7.82
C VAL A 214 -14.43 -4.77 7.73
N ALA A 215 -14.11 -5.33 6.57
CA ALA A 215 -14.09 -6.77 6.32
C ALA A 215 -12.69 -7.38 6.47
N HIS A 216 -11.64 -6.60 6.21
CA HIS A 216 -10.24 -7.02 6.34
C HIS A 216 -9.53 -6.09 7.31
N LEU A 217 -9.02 -6.66 8.40
CA LEU A 217 -8.37 -5.91 9.46
C LEU A 217 -6.99 -6.50 9.76
N LYS A 218 -5.96 -5.66 9.70
CA LYS A 218 -4.60 -6.04 10.08
C LYS A 218 -4.03 -5.08 11.10
N PHE A 219 -3.61 -5.63 12.24
CA PHE A 219 -2.94 -4.89 13.30
C PHE A 219 -1.42 -4.77 13.10
N GLY A 220 -0.88 -3.67 13.64
CA GLY A 220 0.55 -3.40 13.73
C GLY A 220 1.30 -4.41 14.59
N GLU A 221 2.63 -4.44 14.44
CA GLU A 221 3.49 -5.37 15.15
C GLU A 221 3.63 -5.00 16.64
N TYR A 222 3.72 -3.71 16.95
CA TYR A 222 3.93 -3.21 18.31
C TYR A 222 2.64 -2.88 19.06
N PHE A 223 1.48 -3.17 18.48
CA PHE A 223 0.19 -2.94 19.12
C PHE A 223 0.07 -3.75 20.42
N ASN A 224 -0.07 -3.07 21.54
CA ASN A 224 -0.10 -3.66 22.88
C ASN A 224 -1.26 -3.17 23.78
N LYS A 225 -2.27 -2.51 23.21
CA LYS A 225 -3.46 -2.06 23.96
C LYS A 225 -4.52 -3.16 24.06
N PRO A 226 -5.35 -3.15 25.13
CA PRO A 226 -6.53 -4.00 25.19
C PRO A 226 -7.41 -3.82 23.95
N ILE A 227 -8.02 -4.91 23.51
CA ILE A 227 -8.97 -4.92 22.40
C ILE A 227 -10.30 -5.40 22.98
N ASP A 228 -11.24 -4.47 23.15
CA ASP A 228 -12.53 -4.79 23.76
C ASP A 228 -13.52 -5.43 22.77
N SER A 229 -13.45 -5.04 21.49
CA SER A 229 -14.25 -5.66 20.45
C SER A 229 -13.58 -5.56 19.07
N ILE A 230 -13.89 -6.53 18.21
CA ILE A 230 -13.60 -6.50 16.78
C ILE A 230 -14.98 -6.52 16.10
N PRO A 231 -15.25 -5.68 15.09
CA PRO A 231 -16.56 -5.66 14.44
C PRO A 231 -16.97 -7.02 13.87
N GLU A 232 -18.26 -7.36 13.96
CA GLU A 232 -18.85 -8.59 13.38
C GLU A 232 -18.89 -8.58 11.84
N SER A 233 -18.39 -7.53 11.19
CA SER A 233 -18.18 -7.51 9.74
C SER A 233 -16.83 -8.07 9.32
N VAL A 234 -15.87 -8.20 10.26
CA VAL A 234 -14.52 -8.66 9.94
C VAL A 234 -14.57 -10.13 9.53
N THR A 235 -14.03 -10.42 8.36
CA THR A 235 -13.91 -11.78 7.81
C THR A 235 -12.46 -12.23 7.70
N HIS A 236 -11.54 -11.29 7.55
CA HIS A 236 -10.10 -11.54 7.52
C HIS A 236 -9.42 -10.71 8.59
N LEU A 237 -8.78 -11.38 9.52
CA LEU A 237 -8.14 -10.74 10.67
C LEU A 237 -6.68 -11.17 10.76
N THR A 238 -5.77 -10.21 10.87
CA THR A 238 -4.38 -10.46 11.21
C THR A 238 -4.07 -9.87 12.58
N LEU A 239 -3.85 -10.74 13.56
CA LEU A 239 -3.36 -10.42 14.89
C LEU A 239 -1.86 -10.72 14.93
N SER A 240 -1.03 -9.68 14.86
CA SER A 240 0.44 -9.78 14.93
C SER A 240 0.87 -10.16 16.37
N ARG A 241 1.71 -9.38 17.05
CA ARG A 241 2.06 -9.67 18.46
C ARG A 241 0.89 -9.41 19.42
N CYS A 242 -0.11 -8.63 19.00
CA CYS A 242 -1.30 -8.31 19.80
C CYS A 242 -2.20 -9.53 20.10
N PHE A 243 -1.99 -10.67 19.43
CA PHE A 243 -2.69 -11.90 19.76
C PHE A 243 -2.55 -12.27 21.24
N ASN A 244 -1.38 -12.01 21.85
CA ASN A 244 -1.09 -12.38 23.24
C ASN A 244 -1.95 -11.64 24.27
N ILE A 245 -2.49 -10.49 23.91
CA ILE A 245 -3.28 -9.63 24.79
C ILE A 245 -4.78 -9.65 24.45
N TYR A 246 -5.18 -10.29 23.35
CA TYR A 246 -6.58 -10.46 22.99
C TYR A 246 -7.24 -11.50 23.90
N ARG A 247 -8.31 -11.09 24.61
CA ARG A 247 -8.98 -11.93 25.64
C ARG A 247 -10.46 -12.20 25.36
N LYS A 248 -11.02 -11.62 24.30
CA LYS A 248 -12.45 -11.74 23.95
C LYS A 248 -12.67 -12.87 22.95
N PRO A 249 -13.90 -13.40 22.80
CA PRO A 249 -14.23 -14.28 21.68
C PRO A 249 -14.07 -13.54 20.35
N LEU A 250 -13.51 -14.20 19.34
CA LEU A 250 -13.49 -13.66 17.98
C LEU A 250 -14.90 -13.58 17.40
N PRO A 251 -15.17 -12.61 16.51
CA PRO A 251 -16.41 -12.57 15.75
C PRO A 251 -16.69 -13.88 15.02
N THR A 252 -17.98 -14.23 14.89
CA THR A 252 -18.40 -15.48 14.21
C THR A 252 -18.19 -15.43 12.70
N THR A 253 -17.98 -14.24 12.15
CA THR A 253 -17.79 -13.97 10.73
C THR A 253 -16.37 -14.20 10.22
N ILE A 254 -15.41 -14.45 11.10
CA ILE A 254 -14.01 -14.67 10.74
C ILE A 254 -13.89 -15.93 9.88
N LYS A 255 -13.46 -15.75 8.63
CA LYS A 255 -13.16 -16.83 7.68
C LYS A 255 -11.68 -17.12 7.60
N HIS A 256 -10.86 -16.08 7.76
CA HIS A 256 -9.41 -16.15 7.67
C HIS A 256 -8.80 -15.43 8.87
N LEU A 257 -8.13 -16.21 9.73
CA LEU A 257 -7.38 -15.68 10.86
C LEU A 257 -5.90 -15.88 10.58
N GLN A 258 -5.10 -14.82 10.68
CA GLN A 258 -3.66 -14.90 10.68
C GLN A 258 -3.12 -14.48 12.04
N ILE A 259 -2.25 -15.30 12.63
CA ILE A 259 -1.56 -15.01 13.88
C ILE A 259 -0.05 -15.06 13.64
N GLY A 260 0.70 -14.09 14.16
CA GLY A 260 2.18 -14.10 14.13
C GLY A 260 2.83 -13.34 12.98
N HIS A 261 4.14 -13.50 12.81
CA HIS A 261 5.01 -12.56 12.08
C HIS A 261 5.14 -12.85 10.58
N HIS A 262 5.10 -11.80 9.74
CA HIS A 262 5.00 -11.91 8.28
C HIS A 262 6.25 -12.44 7.53
N LYS A 263 7.43 -12.59 8.14
CA LYS A 263 8.67 -12.84 7.37
C LYS A 263 8.86 -14.28 6.86
N LYS A 264 8.01 -15.26 7.23
CA LYS A 264 8.11 -16.62 6.69
C LYS A 264 6.75 -17.33 6.70
N ILE A 265 6.01 -17.29 5.59
CA ILE A 265 4.83 -18.12 5.40
C ILE A 265 5.33 -19.56 5.18
N LEU A 266 5.26 -20.40 6.21
CA LEU A 266 5.82 -21.75 6.14
C LEU A 266 4.83 -22.83 5.66
N LYS A 267 3.51 -22.61 5.69
CA LYS A 267 2.50 -23.54 5.14
C LYS A 267 1.22 -22.80 4.76
N SER A 268 0.70 -23.07 3.57
CA SER A 268 -0.62 -22.58 3.13
C SER A 268 -1.73 -23.29 3.88
N ILE A 269 -2.75 -22.51 4.25
CA ILE A 269 -4.13 -22.88 4.65
C ILE A 269 -4.28 -24.36 5.05
N GLN A 270 -4.21 -24.63 6.34
CA GLN A 270 -4.74 -25.87 6.90
C GLN A 270 -5.90 -25.52 7.83
N ILE A 271 -6.94 -26.35 7.82
CA ILE A 271 -7.84 -26.45 8.98
C ILE A 271 -6.90 -26.80 10.14
N VAL A 272 -6.77 -25.90 11.10
CA VAL A 272 -5.80 -26.09 12.19
C VAL A 272 -6.23 -27.30 13.00
N THR A 273 -5.45 -28.37 12.88
CA THR A 273 -5.68 -29.60 13.61
C THR A 273 -5.09 -29.49 15.01
N ASP A 274 -5.55 -30.35 15.91
CA ASP A 274 -4.94 -30.50 17.24
C ASP A 274 -3.44 -30.80 17.18
N ALA A 275 -2.97 -31.44 16.10
CA ALA A 275 -1.56 -31.72 15.86
C ALA A 275 -0.76 -30.47 15.43
N ASP A 276 -1.38 -29.54 14.70
CA ASP A 276 -0.77 -28.25 14.35
C ASP A 276 -0.65 -27.36 15.58
N LEU A 277 -1.68 -27.36 16.44
CA LEU A 277 -1.66 -26.66 17.72
C LEU A 277 -0.59 -27.22 18.66
N ALA A 278 -0.35 -28.53 18.66
CA ALA A 278 0.67 -29.15 19.50
C ALA A 278 2.10 -28.68 19.18
N GLN A 279 2.38 -28.25 17.93
CA GLN A 279 3.68 -27.69 17.52
C GLN A 279 3.95 -26.29 18.09
N ILE A 280 2.93 -25.60 18.61
CA ILE A 280 3.06 -24.23 19.16
C ILE A 280 3.73 -24.24 20.55
N GLY A 281 3.63 -25.34 21.29
CA GLY A 281 4.38 -25.58 22.54
C GLY A 281 4.12 -24.62 23.72
N ASP A 282 3.16 -23.70 23.63
CA ASP A 282 2.98 -22.62 24.61
C ASP A 282 1.52 -22.48 25.10
N SER A 283 1.34 -21.86 26.26
CA SER A 283 0.10 -21.45 26.94
C SER A 283 -0.97 -20.81 26.04
N ARG A 284 -0.55 -20.28 24.89
CA ARG A 284 -1.38 -19.70 23.83
C ARG A 284 -2.31 -20.70 23.14
N ILE A 285 -1.98 -22.00 23.12
CA ILE A 285 -2.82 -23.06 22.50
C ILE A 285 -4.22 -23.10 23.12
N SER A 286 -4.31 -22.99 24.45
CA SER A 286 -5.58 -23.01 25.16
C SER A 286 -6.48 -21.81 24.82
N HIS A 287 -5.87 -20.66 24.51
CA HIS A 287 -6.57 -19.47 24.05
C HIS A 287 -7.00 -19.63 22.59
N ILE A 288 -6.12 -20.11 21.71
CA ILE A 288 -6.46 -20.39 20.30
C ILE A 288 -7.63 -21.38 20.19
N ARG A 289 -7.64 -22.48 20.98
CA ARG A 289 -8.75 -23.45 21.00
C ARG A 289 -10.10 -22.84 21.40
N LYS A 290 -10.12 -21.88 22.32
CA LYS A 290 -11.34 -21.14 22.68
C LYS A 290 -11.83 -20.21 21.57
N LEU A 291 -10.92 -19.75 20.70
CA LEU A 291 -11.22 -18.82 19.61
C LEU A 291 -11.59 -19.53 18.29
N LEU A 292 -11.14 -20.77 18.09
CA LEU A 292 -11.32 -21.56 16.86
C LEU A 292 -12.67 -22.28 16.73
N ALA A 293 -13.61 -22.13 17.67
CA ALA A 293 -14.89 -22.83 17.65
C ALA A 293 -15.82 -22.48 16.45
N ASN A 294 -15.37 -21.67 15.48
CA ASN A 294 -16.19 -20.99 14.46
C ASN A 294 -15.87 -21.40 12.99
N ASP A 295 -15.44 -22.62 12.67
CA ASP A 295 -15.15 -23.10 11.29
C ASP A 295 -14.13 -22.24 10.48
N ALA A 296 -13.40 -21.33 11.14
CA ALA A 296 -12.46 -20.41 10.49
C ALA A 296 -11.21 -21.13 9.97
N THR A 297 -10.72 -20.72 8.79
CA THR A 297 -9.39 -21.12 8.33
C THR A 297 -8.33 -20.30 9.07
N LEU A 298 -7.42 -20.96 9.78
CA LEU A 298 -6.35 -20.32 10.54
C LEU A 298 -5.01 -20.51 9.82
N LEU A 299 -4.39 -19.38 9.47
CA LEU A 299 -3.00 -19.30 9.07
C LEU A 299 -2.15 -18.99 10.31
N TYR A 300 -1.60 -20.02 10.93
CA TYR A 300 -0.64 -19.84 12.02
C TYR A 300 0.74 -19.56 11.42
N VAL A 301 1.31 -18.40 11.72
CA VAL A 301 2.69 -18.07 11.39
C VAL A 301 3.49 -18.09 12.68
N PHE A 302 4.50 -18.96 12.75
CA PHE A 302 5.34 -19.09 13.93
C PHE A 302 5.90 -17.73 14.35
N PRO A 303 5.96 -17.42 15.65
CA PRO A 303 6.93 -16.45 16.11
C PRO A 303 8.30 -17.04 15.73
N ASN A 304 9.05 -16.37 14.84
CA ASN A 304 10.48 -16.60 14.88
C ASN A 304 10.93 -16.34 16.32
N ASP A 305 11.84 -17.19 16.76
CA ASP A 305 12.39 -17.27 18.10
C ASP A 305 12.54 -15.90 18.74
N MET A 306 12.14 -15.84 20.02
CA MET A 306 12.71 -14.86 20.94
C MET A 306 14.23 -14.89 20.71
N ASP A 307 14.80 -13.74 20.37
CA ASP A 307 16.12 -13.36 20.83
C ASP A 307 17.14 -14.52 20.90
N GLU A 308 17.84 -14.78 19.80
CA GLU A 308 19.29 -15.02 19.95
C GLU A 308 19.87 -13.70 20.47
N VAL A 309 19.75 -13.50 21.78
CA VAL A 309 20.74 -12.79 22.57
C VAL A 309 21.81 -13.83 22.87
N ASP A 310 22.82 -13.87 22.00
CA ASP A 310 24.24 -13.81 22.37
C ASP A 310 25.05 -13.30 21.16
#